data_AF-A0A966SM82-F1
#
_entry.id   AF-A0A966SM82-F1
#
_cell.length_a   1.000
_cell.length_b   1.000
_cell.length_c   1.000
_cell.angle_alpha   90.00
_cell.angle_beta   90.00
_cell.angle_gamma   90.00
#
_symmetry.space_group_name_H-M   'P 1'
#
loop_
_entity.id
_entity.type
_entity.pdbx_description
1 polymer ?
#
loop_
_entity_poly.entity_id
_entity_poly.type
_entity_poly.pdbx_seq_one_letter_code
_entity_poly.pdbx_strand_id
1 'polypeptide(L)' 'CINAEERVNGIRACSIFPGDIDTELLGKRPVVPDAAARARMMKPEDIADCALLAINLPFRCVVEEMLVRPG' A
#
# COMPACT_ATOMS: atom_id res chain seq x y z
N CYS A 1 16.62 -8.25 6.99
CA CYS A 1 15.44 -7.44 6.62
C CYS A 1 15.36 -6.28 7.62
N ILE A 2 14.80 -5.13 7.22
CA ILE A 2 14.79 -3.91 8.06
C ILE A 2 14.18 -4.20 9.44
N ASN A 3 13.11 -4.98 9.51
CA ASN A 3 12.49 -5.37 10.79
C ASN A 3 13.42 -6.17 11.71
N ALA A 4 14.31 -7.02 11.18
CA ALA A 4 15.25 -7.78 12.00
C ALA A 4 16.44 -6.93 12.45
N GLU A 5 16.96 -6.10 11.55
CA GLU A 5 18.15 -5.26 11.79
C GLU A 5 17.85 -4.10 12.73
N GLU A 6 16.70 -3.44 12.57
CA GLU A 6 16.36 -2.21 13.28
C GLU A 6 15.43 -2.42 14.48
N ARG A 7 15.09 -3.67 14.81
CA ARG A 7 14.26 -3.99 15.99
C ARG A 7 14.85 -3.43 17.28
N VAL A 8 16.18 -3.49 17.40
CA VAL A 8 16.92 -2.98 18.57
C VAL A 8 16.80 -1.46 18.71
N ASN A 9 16.55 -0.76 17.61
CA ASN A 9 16.34 0.68 17.55
C ASN A 9 14.86 1.06 17.65
N GLY A 10 13.96 0.08 17.79
CA GLY A 10 12.52 0.30 17.88
C GLY A 10 11.88 0.74 16.56
N ILE A 11 12.51 0.48 15.42
CA ILE A 11 11.95 0.82 14.11
C ILE A 11 11.10 -0.35 13.61
N ARG A 12 9.96 -0.01 13.00
CA ARG A 12 9.06 -0.95 12.32
C ARG A 12 9.05 -0.61 10.83
N ALA A 13 9.09 -1.62 9.99
CA ALA A 13 8.98 -1.51 8.54
C ALA A 13 7.78 -2.34 8.04
N CYS A 14 7.05 -1.78 7.07
CA CYS A 14 5.91 -2.40 6.42
C CYS A 14 6.03 -2.20 4.91
N SER A 15 5.88 -3.29 4.15
CA SER A 15 5.80 -3.27 2.69
C SER A 15 4.34 -3.40 2.26
N ILE A 16 3.81 -2.40 1.56
CA ILE A 16 2.45 -2.42 1.00
C ILE A 16 2.55 -2.73 -0.49
N PHE A 17 1.87 -3.78 -0.93
CA PHE A 17 1.84 -4.27 -2.30
C PHE A 17 0.43 -4.07 -2.89
N PRO A 18 0.12 -2.88 -3.41
CA PRO A 18 -1.18 -2.61 -3.99
C PRO A 18 -1.37 -3.30 -5.36
N GLY A 19 -2.63 -3.53 -5.72
CA GLY A 19 -3.07 -3.85 -7.07
C GLY A 19 -3.18 -2.60 -7.93
N ASP A 20 -4.09 -2.60 -8.89
CA ASP A 20 -4.35 -1.40 -9.69
C ASP A 20 -4.95 -0.28 -8.84
N ILE A 21 -4.31 0.89 -8.87
CA ILE A 21 -4.74 2.11 -8.21
C ILE A 21 -4.98 3.18 -9.27
N ASP A 22 -6.14 3.82 -9.17
CA ASP A 22 -6.55 4.93 -10.00
C ASP A 22 -5.80 6.22 -9.63
N THR A 23 -4.60 6.39 -10.15
CA THR A 23 -3.75 7.57 -9.94
C THR A 23 -3.38 8.22 -11.26
N GLU A 24 -2.89 9.46 -11.21
CA GLU A 24 -2.33 10.16 -12.37
C GLU A 24 -1.16 9.40 -13.03
N LEU A 25 -0.49 8.50 -12.29
CA LEU A 25 0.58 7.65 -12.81
C LEU A 25 0.12 6.76 -13.96
N LEU A 26 -1.16 6.38 -14.01
CA LEU A 26 -1.73 5.59 -15.10
C LEU A 26 -1.62 6.28 -16.45
N GLY A 27 -1.62 7.62 -16.49
CA GLY A 27 -1.42 8.40 -17.71
C GLY A 27 -0.03 8.25 -18.31
N LYS A 28 0.94 7.71 -17.56
CA LYS A 28 2.31 7.44 -18.05
C LYS A 28 2.49 6.02 -18.60
N ARG A 29 1.47 5.17 -18.53
CA ARG A 29 1.53 3.81 -19.07
C ARG A 29 1.50 3.83 -20.60
N PRO A 30 2.19 2.89 -21.29
CA PRO A 30 2.07 2.75 -22.75
C PRO A 30 0.63 2.55 -23.22
N VAL A 31 -0.17 1.86 -22.40
CA VAL A 31 -1.61 1.71 -22.59
C VAL A 31 -2.31 2.29 -21.36
N VAL A 32 -3.00 3.41 -21.57
CA VAL A 32 -3.80 4.07 -20.54
C VAL A 32 -5.13 3.32 -20.41
N PRO A 33 -5.50 2.84 -19.21
CA PRO A 33 -6.79 2.21 -18.98
C PRO A 33 -7.95 3.15 -19.26
N ASP A 34 -9.04 2.63 -19.80
CA ASP A 34 -10.26 3.40 -20.03
C ASP A 34 -11.01 3.71 -18.72
N ALA A 35 -12.10 4.50 -18.82
CA ALA A 35 -12.89 4.89 -17.66
C ALA A 35 -13.55 3.70 -16.95
N ALA A 36 -13.96 2.66 -17.67
CA ALA A 36 -14.59 1.48 -17.10
C ALA A 36 -13.60 0.64 -16.29
N ALA A 37 -12.37 0.49 -16.78
CA ALA A 37 -11.28 -0.14 -16.05
C ALA A 37 -10.91 0.67 -14.80
N ARG A 38 -10.73 1.99 -14.92
CA ARG A 38 -10.39 2.87 -13.79
C ARG A 38 -11.46 2.90 -12.70
N ALA A 39 -12.74 2.74 -13.07
CA ALA A 39 -13.84 2.66 -12.11
C ALA A 39 -13.79 1.42 -11.21
N ARG A 40 -13.06 0.36 -11.61
CA ARG A 40 -12.88 -0.88 -10.83
C ARG A 40 -11.56 -0.91 -10.05
N MET A 41 -10.72 0.11 -10.20
CA MET A 41 -9.44 0.21 -9.49
C MET A 41 -9.65 0.79 -8.09
N MET A 42 -8.73 0.47 -7.19
CA MET A 42 -8.64 1.13 -5.89
C MET A 42 -8.31 2.61 -6.08
N LYS A 43 -8.56 3.41 -5.05
CA LYS A 43 -8.20 4.83 -5.01
C LYS A 43 -6.94 5.05 -4.14
N PRO A 44 -6.22 6.17 -4.31
CA PRO A 44 -5.07 6.51 -3.45
C PRO A 44 -5.41 6.44 -1.95
N GLU A 45 -6.61 6.85 -1.59
CA GLU A 45 -7.11 6.89 -0.20
C GLU A 45 -7.16 5.49 0.41
N ASP A 46 -7.51 4.46 -0.37
CA ASP A 46 -7.53 3.06 0.10
C ASP A 46 -6.13 2.61 0.57
N ILE A 47 -5.07 3.08 -0.11
CA ILE A 47 -3.68 2.76 0.24
C ILE A 47 -3.20 3.61 1.42
N ALA A 48 -3.68 4.85 1.53
CA ALA A 48 -3.43 5.69 2.70
C ALA A 48 -4.02 5.05 3.97
N ASP A 49 -5.25 4.51 3.90
CA ASP A 49 -5.88 3.80 5.01
C ASP A 49 -5.09 2.54 5.40
N CYS A 50 -4.54 1.80 4.43
CA CYS A 50 -3.64 0.68 4.69
C CYS A 50 -2.37 1.10 5.45
N ALA A 51 -1.77 2.23 5.06
CA ALA A 51 -0.61 2.79 5.76
C ALA A 51 -0.98 3.25 7.18
N LEU A 52 -2.11 3.93 7.35
CA LEU A 52 -2.62 4.35 8.66
C LEU A 52 -2.90 3.18 9.58
N LEU A 53 -3.46 2.08 9.06
CA LEU A 53 -3.64 0.84 9.80
C LEU A 53 -2.31 0.33 10.35
N ALA A 54 -1.28 0.20 9.51
CA ALA A 54 0.04 -0.27 9.94
C ALA A 54 0.69 0.66 10.99
N ILE A 55 0.53 1.97 10.84
CA ILE A 55 1.07 2.98 11.76
C ILE A 55 0.38 2.90 13.12
N ASN A 56 -0.96 2.84 13.15
CA ASN A 56 -1.77 2.96 14.36
C ASN A 56 -1.82 1.69 15.23
N LEU A 57 -1.26 0.57 14.77
CA LEU A 57 -1.15 -0.62 15.60
C LEU A 57 -0.26 -0.36 16.83
N PRO A 58 -0.52 -1.02 17.98
CA PRO A 58 0.35 -0.94 19.14
C PRO A 58 1.79 -1.26 18.77
N PHE A 59 2.76 -0.57 19.37
CA PHE A 59 4.20 -0.71 19.03
C PHE A 59 4.74 -2.15 19.04
N ARG A 60 4.15 -3.03 19.86
CA ARG A 60 4.49 -4.46 19.93
C ARG A 60 4.00 -5.30 18.73
N CYS A 61 3.24 -4.70 17.81
CA CYS A 61 2.66 -5.34 16.64
C CYS A 61 3.19 -4.66 15.38
N VAL A 62 3.64 -5.47 14.42
CA VAL A 62 4.13 -5.02 13.12
C VAL A 62 3.41 -5.81 12.03
N VAL A 63 2.90 -5.09 11.03
CA VAL A 63 2.48 -5.69 9.76
C VAL A 63 3.68 -5.58 8.85
N GLU A 64 4.36 -6.70 8.58
CA GLU A 64 5.56 -6.67 7.74
C GLU A 64 5.23 -6.50 6.27
N GLU A 65 4.13 -7.14 5.82
CA GLU A 65 3.71 -7.15 4.43
C GLU A 65 2.18 -7.06 4.33
N MET A 66 1.70 -6.28 3.36
CA MET A 66 0.27 -6.13 3.10
C MET A 66 0.00 -6.22 1.59
N LEU A 67 -0.70 -7.27 1.18
CA LEU A 67 -1.18 -7.43 -0.18
C LEU A 67 -2.62 -6.91 -0.28
N VAL A 68 -2.87 -5.92 -1.13
CA VAL A 68 -4.18 -5.28 -1.25
C VAL A 68 -4.62 -5.27 -2.71
N ARG A 69 -5.85 -5.66 -3.00
CA ARG A 69 -6.39 -5.78 -4.36
C ARG A 69 -7.80 -5.19 -4.41
N PRO A 70 -8.25 -4.67 -5.57
CA PRO A 70 -9.65 -4.35 -5.77
C PRO A 70 -10.51 -5.62 -5.56
N GLY A 71 -11.69 -5.43 -4.96
CA GLY A 71 -12.69 -6.49 -4.78
C GLY A 71 -13.44 -6.85 -6.06
#